data_AF-A0A0Q7IUY2-F1
#
_entry.id   AF-A0A0Q7IUY2-F1
#
_cell.length_a   1.000
_cell.length_b   1.000
_cell.length_c   1.000
_cell.angle_alpha   90.00
_cell.angle_beta   90.00
_cell.angle_gamma   90.00
#
_symmetry.space_group_name_H-M   'P 1'
#
loop_
_entity.id
_entity.type
_entity.pdbx_description
1 polymer ?
#
loop_
_entity_poly.entity_id
_entity_poly.type
_entity_poly.pdbx_seq_one_letter_code
_entity_poly.pdbx_strand_id
1 'polypeptide(L)'
;MGRLLLAGFTSMLLSCVIESIAISLGKWSYPFTVIPFFPVLDIVFDWCLLPVAVMFFIQLKPNINPLIKAIVFGLVGAFILEPIFEKLHFYNAKGWHHTYDFFIHSSIFLISFRISTMNNFGKIKSDENVKREFNFNFLRRKEKVR
;
A
#
# COMPACT_ATOMS: atom_id res chain seq x y z
N MET A 1 10.99 6.08 10.64
CA MET A 1 10.89 5.60 9.24
C MET A 1 10.00 4.38 9.06
N GLY A 2 10.20 3.25 9.77
CA GLY A 2 9.49 1.98 9.45
C GLY A 2 7.96 2.04 9.40
N ARG A 3 7.32 2.89 10.22
CA ARG A 3 5.85 3.06 10.25
C ARG A 3 5.26 3.74 9.02
N LEU A 4 6.02 4.65 8.40
CA LEU A 4 5.63 5.31 7.15
C LEU A 4 5.72 4.34 5.98
N LEU A 5 6.81 3.58 5.94
CA LEU A 5 7.02 2.56 4.92
C LEU A 5 5.96 1.46 5.00
N LEU A 6 5.57 1.05 6.22
CA LEU A 6 4.45 0.14 6.42
C LEU A 6 3.14 0.72 5.85
N ALA A 7 2.86 2.00 6.08
CA ALA A 7 1.65 2.64 5.57
C ALA A 7 1.60 2.68 4.03
N GLY A 8 2.73 3.03 3.39
CA GLY A 8 2.88 2.98 1.94
C GLY A 8 2.70 1.55 1.40
N PHE A 9 3.35 0.57 2.04
CA PHE A 9 3.23 -0.83 1.66
C PHE A 9 1.79 -1.35 1.79
N THR A 10 1.08 -1.01 2.86
CA THR A 10 -0.33 -1.37 3.02
C THR A 10 -1.21 -0.72 1.94
N SER A 11 -1.00 0.56 1.62
CA SER A 11 -1.79 1.20 0.56
C SER A 11 -1.58 0.55 -0.80
N MET A 12 -0.33 0.19 -1.13
CA MET A 12 0.00 -0.52 -2.36
C MET A 12 -0.73 -1.86 -2.43
N LEU A 13 -0.66 -2.69 -1.38
CA LEU A 13 -1.33 -3.99 -1.37
C LEU A 13 -2.85 -3.87 -1.49
N LEU A 14 -3.45 -2.92 -0.78
CA LEU A 14 -4.90 -2.70 -0.85
C LEU A 14 -5.32 -2.26 -2.25
N SER A 15 -4.57 -1.33 -2.87
CA SER A 15 -4.86 -0.89 -4.23
C SER A 15 -4.79 -2.03 -5.23
N CYS A 16 -3.69 -2.79 -5.22
CA CYS A 16 -3.51 -3.91 -6.14
C CYS A 16 -4.65 -4.95 -6.06
N VAL A 17 -5.16 -5.24 -4.86
CA VAL A 17 -6.29 -6.17 -4.70
C VAL A 17 -7.58 -5.59 -5.28
N ILE A 18 -7.85 -4.31 -5.03
CA ILE A 18 -9.06 -3.65 -5.52
C ILE A 18 -9.02 -3.50 -7.05
N GLU A 19 -7.89 -3.06 -7.62
CA GLU A 19 -7.67 -2.97 -9.07
C GLU A 19 -7.84 -4.34 -9.73
N SER A 20 -7.25 -5.40 -9.16
CA SER A 20 -7.40 -6.76 -9.69
C SER A 20 -8.87 -7.20 -9.76
N ILE A 21 -9.67 -6.84 -8.75
CA ILE A 21 -11.12 -7.09 -8.74
C ILE A 21 -11.82 -6.23 -9.80
N ALA A 22 -11.51 -4.94 -9.90
CA ALA A 22 -12.12 -4.02 -10.87
C ALA A 22 -11.86 -4.43 -12.33
N ILE A 23 -10.62 -4.83 -12.64
CA ILE A 23 -10.21 -5.36 -13.95
C ILE A 23 -10.90 -6.69 -14.23
N SER A 24 -10.96 -7.60 -13.25
CA SER A 24 -11.64 -8.91 -13.41
C SER A 24 -13.14 -8.76 -13.69
N LEU A 25 -13.77 -7.73 -13.12
CA LEU A 25 -15.17 -7.38 -13.39
C LEU A 25 -15.36 -6.65 -14.73
N GLY A 26 -14.28 -6.38 -15.47
CA GLY A 26 -14.32 -5.69 -16.76
C GLY A 26 -14.75 -4.23 -16.66
N LYS A 27 -14.66 -3.63 -15.46
CA LYS A 27 -15.07 -2.24 -15.21
C LYS A 27 -14.06 -1.24 -15.76
N TRP A 28 -12.80 -1.66 -15.82
CA TRP A 28 -11.68 -0.87 -16.31
C TRP A 28 -10.91 -1.69 -17.33
N SER A 29 -10.37 -1.01 -18.34
CA SER A 29 -9.44 -1.64 -19.28
C SER A 29 -8.34 -0.67 -19.66
N TYR A 30 -7.10 -1.14 -19.56
CA TYR A 30 -5.92 -0.40 -20.00
C TYR A 30 -5.66 -0.70 -21.48
N PRO A 31 -5.69 0.30 -22.37
CA PRO A 31 -5.45 0.10 -23.81
C PRO A 31 -3.97 -0.19 -24.12
N PHE A 32 -3.05 0.26 -23.25
CA PHE A 32 -1.61 0.08 -23.42
C PHE A 32 -1.09 -1.14 -22.65
N THR A 33 -1.18 -2.32 -23.26
CA THR A 33 -0.57 -3.56 -22.76
C THR A 33 0.68 -3.90 -23.57
N VAL A 34 1.85 -3.44 -23.09
CA VAL A 34 3.15 -3.89 -23.66
C VAL A 34 3.51 -5.32 -23.22
N ILE A 35 2.96 -5.79 -22.10
CA ILE A 35 3.11 -7.15 -21.58
C ILE A 35 1.71 -7.73 -21.38
N PRO A 36 1.40 -8.95 -21.84
CA PRO A 36 0.04 -9.51 -21.82
C PRO A 36 -0.52 -9.75 -20.41
N PHE A 37 0.32 -9.74 -19.37
CA PHE A 37 -0.08 -10.02 -17.99
C PHE A 37 -0.30 -8.77 -17.14
N PHE A 38 0.41 -7.67 -17.41
CA PHE A 38 0.34 -6.46 -16.59
C PHE A 38 0.42 -5.20 -17.46
N PRO A 39 -0.55 -4.28 -17.38
CA PRO A 39 -0.40 -2.96 -17.96
C PRO A 39 0.75 -2.24 -17.26
N VAL A 40 1.71 -1.68 -18.01
CA VAL A 40 2.85 -0.98 -17.40
C VAL A 40 2.41 0.28 -16.63
N LEU A 41 1.30 0.89 -17.06
CA LEU A 41 0.76 2.08 -16.41
C LEU A 41 0.21 1.77 -15.01
N ASP A 42 -0.50 0.65 -14.85
CA ASP A 42 -1.02 0.16 -13.56
C ASP A 42 0.11 0.01 -12.53
N ILE A 43 1.24 -0.56 -12.95
CA ILE A 43 2.42 -0.70 -12.09
C ILE A 43 2.90 0.66 -11.59
N VAL A 44 3.02 1.66 -12.47
CA VAL A 44 3.54 2.98 -12.07
C VAL A 44 2.59 3.69 -11.09
N PHE A 45 1.28 3.60 -11.33
CA PHE A 45 0.30 4.30 -10.50
C PHE A 45 0.11 3.61 -9.15
N ASP A 46 -0.20 2.32 -9.12
CA ASP A 46 -0.55 1.62 -7.90
C ASP A 46 0.66 1.21 -7.06
N TRP A 47 1.79 0.88 -7.71
CA TRP A 47 2.99 0.41 -7.00
C TRP A 47 3.92 1.52 -6.58
N CYS A 48 3.90 2.66 -7.28
CA CYS A 48 4.82 3.77 -7.00
C CYS A 48 4.07 5.04 -6.59
N LEU A 49 3.16 5.53 -7.42
CA LEU A 49 2.56 6.85 -7.18
C LEU A 49 1.67 6.85 -5.93
N LEU A 50 0.75 5.90 -5.82
CA LEU A 50 -0.18 5.80 -4.69
C LEU A 50 0.52 5.65 -3.34
N PRO A 51 1.44 4.70 -3.11
CA PRO A 51 2.11 4.57 -1.81
C PRO A 51 2.94 5.80 -1.47
N VAL A 52 3.61 6.42 -2.44
CA VAL A 52 4.38 7.66 -2.23
C VAL A 52 3.46 8.82 -1.89
N ALA A 53 2.33 8.96 -2.58
CA ALA A 53 1.34 10.01 -2.32
C ALA A 53 0.71 9.84 -0.92
N VAL A 54 0.37 8.61 -0.52
CA VAL A 54 -0.13 8.32 0.83
C VAL A 54 0.91 8.70 1.88
N MET A 55 2.16 8.25 1.73
CA MET A 55 3.24 8.60 2.65
C MET A 55 3.44 10.12 2.74
N PHE A 56 3.41 10.82 1.60
CA PHE A 56 3.53 12.27 1.53
C PHE A 56 2.39 12.98 2.29
N PHE A 57 1.13 12.59 2.07
CA PHE A 57 -0.03 13.17 2.77
C PHE A 57 -0.04 12.88 4.28
N ILE A 58 0.46 11.72 4.69
CA ILE A 58 0.64 11.39 6.12
C ILE A 58 1.63 12.38 6.76
N GLN A 59 2.75 12.67 6.08
CA GLN A 59 3.78 13.60 6.56
C GLN A 59 3.33 15.06 6.51
N LEU A 60 2.52 15.43 5.53
CA LEU A 60 2.05 16.79 5.33
C LEU A 60 1.13 17.22 6.48
N LYS A 61 1.54 18.21 7.28
CA LYS A 61 0.77 18.79 8.40
C LYS A 61 0.18 17.70 9.34
N PRO A 62 0.99 17.11 10.24
CA PRO A 62 0.59 15.96 11.05
C PRO A 62 -0.55 16.23 12.04
N ASN A 63 -0.83 17.49 12.36
CA ASN A 63 -1.86 17.89 13.34
C ASN A 63 -3.29 17.99 12.76
N ILE A 64 -3.45 17.80 11.45
CA ILE A 64 -4.77 17.86 10.80
C ILE A 64 -5.52 16.54 11.00
N ASN A 65 -6.84 16.61 11.17
CA ASN A 65 -7.71 15.44 11.28
C ASN A 65 -7.50 14.49 10.08
N PRO A 66 -7.18 13.19 10.31
CA PRO A 66 -6.95 12.24 9.24
C PRO A 66 -8.15 12.02 8.32
N LEU A 67 -9.38 12.22 8.80
CA LEU A 67 -10.58 12.14 7.95
C LEU A 67 -10.60 13.24 6.89
N ILE A 68 -10.20 14.45 7.24
CA ILE A 68 -10.14 15.57 6.28
C ILE A 68 -9.10 15.26 5.21
N LYS A 69 -7.93 14.73 5.61
CA LYS A 69 -6.88 14.32 4.66
C LYS A 69 -7.36 13.22 3.72
N ALA A 70 -8.09 12.23 4.25
CA ALA A 70 -8.66 11.14 3.45
C ALA A 70 -9.63 11.66 2.39
N ILE A 71 -10.55 12.56 2.77
CA ILE A 71 -11.51 13.17 1.86
C ILE A 71 -10.78 13.98 0.80
N VAL A 72 -9.80 14.81 1.17
CA VAL A 72 -9.01 15.58 0.20
C VAL A 72 -8.26 14.65 -0.75
N PHE A 73 -7.63 13.60 -0.23
CA PHE A 73 -6.90 12.61 -1.03
C PHE A 73 -7.83 11.91 -2.02
N GLY A 74 -9.00 11.45 -1.57
CA GLY A 74 -10.02 10.83 -2.43
C GLY A 74 -10.58 11.79 -3.48
N LEU A 75 -10.85 13.05 -3.12
CA LEU A 75 -11.35 14.05 -4.05
C LEU A 75 -10.33 14.33 -5.17
N VAL A 76 -9.06 14.46 -4.79
CA VAL A 76 -7.98 14.71 -5.75
C VAL A 76 -7.76 13.49 -6.65
N GLY A 77 -7.76 12.27 -6.09
CA GLY A 77 -7.64 11.04 -6.87
C GLY A 77 -8.77 10.88 -7.90
N ALA A 78 -10.01 10.87 -7.41
CA ALA A 78 -11.16 10.50 -8.23
C ALA A 78 -11.66 11.59 -9.19
N PHE A 79 -11.55 12.87 -8.82
CA PHE A 79 -12.13 13.96 -9.63
C PHE A 79 -11.08 14.83 -10.33
N ILE A 80 -9.80 14.68 -10.02
CA ILE A 80 -8.72 15.42 -10.69
C ILE A 80 -7.84 14.45 -11.47
N LEU A 81 -7.20 13.49 -10.81
CA LEU A 81 -6.25 12.60 -11.48
C LEU A 81 -6.93 11.69 -12.50
N GLU A 82 -7.98 11.00 -12.10
CA GLU A 82 -8.71 10.08 -12.97
C GLU A 82 -9.24 10.72 -14.27
N PRO A 83 -9.99 11.85 -14.23
CA PRO A 83 -10.43 12.51 -15.46
C PRO A 83 -9.29 13.01 -16.34
N ILE A 84 -8.14 13.38 -15.76
CA ILE A 84 -6.94 13.71 -16.52
C ILE A 84 -6.40 12.47 -17.23
N PHE A 85 -6.33 11.33 -16.54
CA PHE A 85 -5.85 10.07 -17.10
C PHE A 85 -6.79 9.51 -18.17
N GLU A 86 -8.09 9.65 -18.00
CA GLU A 86 -9.08 9.28 -19.01
C GLU A 86 -8.92 10.14 -20.27
N LYS A 87 -8.75 11.46 -20.13
CA LYS A 87 -8.47 12.38 -21.25
C LYS A 87 -7.16 12.09 -21.97
N LEU A 88 -6.17 11.57 -21.25
CA LEU A 88 -4.89 11.11 -21.83
C LEU A 88 -4.99 9.70 -22.42
N HIS A 89 -6.17 9.07 -22.40
CA HIS A 89 -6.44 7.71 -22.86
C HIS A 89 -5.58 6.64 -22.15
N PHE A 90 -5.16 6.88 -20.91
CA PHE A 90 -4.38 5.90 -20.15
C PHE A 90 -5.22 4.71 -19.68
N TYR A 91 -6.51 4.91 -19.45
CA TYR A 91 -7.46 3.85 -19.15
C TYR A 91 -8.83 4.19 -19.73
N ASN A 92 -9.70 3.18 -19.84
CA ASN A 92 -11.08 3.34 -20.28
C ASN A 92 -12.02 2.83 -19.18
N ALA A 93 -12.82 3.74 -18.62
CA ALA A 93 -13.84 3.45 -17.62
C ALA A 93 -15.09 2.90 -18.32
N LYS A 94 -15.31 1.58 -18.26
CA LYS A 94 -16.49 0.93 -18.85
C LYS A 94 -17.71 1.07 -17.93
N GLY A 95 -18.25 2.29 -17.85
CA GLY A 95 -19.42 2.62 -17.02
C GLY A 95 -19.13 2.59 -15.52
N TRP A 96 -17.87 2.79 -15.13
CA TRP A 96 -17.47 2.96 -13.75
C TRP A 96 -17.58 4.45 -13.37
N HIS A 97 -18.27 4.73 -12.27
CA HIS A 97 -18.51 6.11 -11.84
C HIS A 97 -17.43 6.55 -10.86
N HIS A 98 -16.80 7.71 -11.08
CA HIS A 98 -15.71 8.25 -10.25
C HIS A 98 -16.03 8.36 -8.75
N THR A 99 -17.32 8.39 -8.38
CA THR A 99 -17.70 8.35 -6.96
C THR A 99 -17.24 7.08 -6.26
N TYR A 100 -17.16 5.94 -6.95
CA TYR A 100 -16.65 4.71 -6.35
C TYR A 100 -15.18 4.86 -5.99
N ASP A 101 -14.40 5.46 -6.88
CA ASP A 101 -12.98 5.68 -6.67
C ASP A 101 -12.72 6.67 -5.54
N PHE A 102 -13.59 7.67 -5.38
CA PHE A 102 -13.53 8.57 -4.24
C PHE A 102 -13.58 7.80 -2.91
N PHE A 103 -14.52 6.88 -2.76
CA PHE A 103 -14.66 6.07 -1.54
C PHE A 103 -13.51 5.07 -1.38
N ILE A 104 -13.03 4.48 -2.48
CA ILE A 104 -11.90 3.54 -2.48
C ILE A 104 -10.63 4.26 -2.01
N HIS A 105 -10.23 5.34 -2.67
CA HIS A 105 -9.02 6.10 -2.35
C HIS A 105 -9.06 6.66 -0.92
N SER A 106 -10.22 7.18 -0.48
CA SER A 106 -10.41 7.66 0.90
C SER A 106 -10.24 6.52 1.91
N SER A 107 -10.78 5.34 1.62
CA SER A 107 -10.70 4.17 2.51
C SER A 107 -9.27 3.62 2.60
N ILE A 108 -8.58 3.51 1.47
CA ILE A 108 -7.17 3.09 1.43
C ILE A 108 -6.32 4.01 2.30
N PHE A 109 -6.48 5.33 2.14
CA PHE A 109 -5.73 6.30 2.95
C PHE A 109 -6.01 6.13 4.45
N LEU A 110 -7.27 5.97 4.86
CA LEU A 110 -7.63 5.81 6.27
C LEU A 110 -7.05 4.55 6.89
N ILE A 111 -7.12 3.42 6.18
CA ILE A 111 -6.57 2.15 6.64
C ILE A 111 -5.05 2.26 6.80
N SER A 112 -4.36 2.81 5.80
CA SER A 112 -2.91 3.03 5.85
C SER A 112 -2.51 4.00 6.96
N PHE A 113 -3.24 5.10 7.15
CA PHE A 113 -3.01 6.03 8.26
C PHE A 113 -3.19 5.32 9.61
N ARG A 114 -4.28 4.55 9.78
CA ARG A 114 -4.56 3.83 11.01
C ARG A 114 -3.43 2.86 11.35
N ILE A 115 -2.99 2.05 10.39
CA ILE A 115 -1.87 1.11 10.56
C ILE A 115 -0.59 1.86 10.90
N SER A 116 -0.32 2.99 10.27
CA SER A 116 0.84 3.83 10.61
C SER A 116 0.82 4.28 12.07
N THR A 117 -0.36 4.64 12.59
CA THR A 117 -0.54 5.12 13.98
C THR A 117 -0.60 4.01 15.05
N MET A 118 -0.64 2.73 14.67
CA MET A 118 -0.61 1.63 15.63
C MET A 118 0.72 1.62 16.39
N ASN A 119 0.64 1.46 17.73
CA ASN A 119 1.80 1.49 18.64
C ASN A 119 2.18 0.08 19.15
N ASN A 120 1.57 -0.98 18.65
CA ASN A 120 1.71 -2.34 19.20
C ASN A 120 2.86 -3.15 18.57
N PHE A 121 3.93 -2.49 18.13
CA PHE A 121 5.13 -3.18 17.66
C PHE A 121 5.91 -3.65 18.88
N GLY A 122 5.65 -4.88 19.33
CA GLY A 122 6.42 -5.51 20.40
C GLY A 122 7.91 -5.48 20.06
N LYS A 123 8.76 -5.23 21.07
CA LYS A 123 10.21 -5.35 20.89
C LYS A 123 10.51 -6.78 20.43
N ILE A 124 11.12 -6.92 19.27
CA ILE A 124 11.73 -8.18 18.86
C ILE A 124 12.79 -8.48 19.92
N LYS A 125 12.60 -9.53 20.71
CA LYS A 125 13.63 -9.99 21.65
C LYS A 125 14.88 -10.25 20.80
N SER A 126 15.94 -9.48 21.00
CA SER A 126 17.21 -9.77 20.36
C SER A 126 17.68 -11.12 20.89
N ASP A 127 17.84 -12.05 19.97
CA ASP A 127 18.03 -13.48 20.22
C ASP A 127 19.43 -13.81 20.77
N GLU A 128 20.05 -12.90 21.54
CA GLU A 128 21.33 -13.16 22.20
C GLU A 128 21.22 -14.31 23.20
N ASN A 129 20.07 -14.44 23.87
CA ASN A 129 19.82 -15.55 24.78
C ASN A 129 19.59 -16.88 24.04
N VAL A 130 18.91 -16.89 22.90
CA VAL A 130 18.70 -18.11 22.09
C VAL A 130 19.99 -18.52 21.36
N LYS A 131 20.78 -17.58 20.84
CA LYS A 131 22.13 -17.88 20.30
C LYS A 131 23.06 -18.45 21.37
N ARG A 132 23.03 -17.92 22.59
CA ARG A 132 23.79 -18.47 23.72
C ARG A 132 23.32 -19.87 24.09
N GLU A 133 22.03 -20.09 24.24
CA GLU A 133 21.45 -21.40 24.56
C GLU A 133 21.75 -22.46 23.48
N PHE A 134 21.66 -22.08 22.20
CA PHE A 134 22.00 -22.95 21.08
C PHE A 134 23.50 -23.30 21.04
N ASN A 135 24.38 -22.32 21.30
CA ASN A 135 25.82 -22.57 21.41
C ASN A 135 26.17 -23.49 22.60
N PHE A 136 25.58 -23.27 23.78
CA PHE A 136 25.81 -24.13 24.94
C PHE A 136 25.32 -25.56 24.72
N ASN A 137 24.16 -25.73 24.06
CA ASN A 137 23.65 -27.05 23.72
C ASN A 137 24.52 -27.77 22.69
N PHE A 138 25.12 -27.03 21.75
CA PHE A 138 26.08 -27.58 20.80
C PHE A 138 27.39 -28.01 21.48
N LEU A 139 27.92 -27.21 22.41
CA LEU A 139 29.13 -27.54 23.17
C LEU A 139 28.92 -28.77 24.07
N ARG A 140 27.78 -28.82 24.77
CA ARG A 140 27.41 -29.94 25.66
C ARG A 140 27.20 -31.25 24.90
N ARG A 141 26.81 -31.20 23.62
CA ARG A 141 26.71 -32.39 22.75
C ARG A 141 28.08 -32.93 22.34
N LYS A 142 29.12 -32.08 22.23
CA LYS A 142 30.48 -32.52 21.88
C LYS A 142 31.23 -33.16 23.06
N GLU A 143 30.94 -32.76 24.30
CA GLU A 143 31.53 -33.38 25.50
C GLU A 143 30.99 -34.80 25.78
N LYS A 144 29.77 -35.11 25.37
CA LYS A 144 29.15 -36.44 25.60
C LYS A 144 29.63 -37.55 24.66
N VAL A 145 30.49 -37.24 23.68
CA VAL A 145 30.97 -38.18 22.65
C VAL A 145 32.44 -38.59 22.88
N ARG A 146 32.98 -38.33 24.08
CA ARG A 146 34.34 -38.73 24.47
C ARG A 146 34.34 -39.61 25.70
#